data_AF-A0A9E1ZKU6-F1
#
_entry.id   AF-A0A9E1ZKU6-F1
#
_cell.length_a   1.000
_cell.length_b   1.000
_cell.length_c   1.000
_cell.angle_alpha   90.00
_cell.angle_beta   90.00
_cell.angle_gamma   90.00
#
_symmetry.space_group_name_H-M   'P 1'
#
loop_
_entity.id
_entity.type
_entity.pdbx_description
1 polymer ?
#
loop_
_entity_poly.entity_id
_entity_poly.type
_entity_poly.pdbx_seq_one_letter_code
_entity_poly.pdbx_strand_id
1 'polypeptide(L)'
;AFCLDAATGDEVWNKDLKKLYRVSTPTWGFASSPLIHGDKVVYNVGSRGIALNKKTGSLKWKTGTGTSGYATPVPYDHRGTEAFIMFGSSSAYGVNAATGKQLWSKSFKTSASVNAADPVLYNGKIFLTSNSRDGELIELNGTSTRSKWKNRNMRIHFNAGVVIGDYFYGADGRIERGNTVRCINMKTGKTEWTKSGIPCASITAADGKLILLSRTGYLYVAEASPSRFTQLAKSKVLSGTCWTPPVLANRSVYVRNSRGTLYKLQMSEMVVEPQPLAVHITGSRLEFSWPAKGDFILESTYALGQAADWGEVGSGTAKEGDRHVVRVRPSAAQQFFRLHSE
;
A
#
# COMPACT_ATOMS: atom_id res chain seq x y z
N ALA A 1 7.78 22.52 -13.87
CA ALA A 1 6.96 22.39 -12.64
C ALA A 1 5.83 23.36 -12.78
N PHE A 2 4.60 22.88 -12.66
CA PHE A 2 3.39 23.66 -12.86
C PHE A 2 2.59 23.68 -11.56
N CYS A 3 1.91 24.79 -11.32
CA CYS A 3 0.77 24.86 -10.43
C CYS A 3 -0.39 25.41 -11.24
N LEU A 4 -1.46 24.63 -11.29
CA LEU A 4 -2.68 24.97 -11.98
C LEU A 4 -3.78 25.16 -10.95
N ASP A 5 -4.73 26.05 -11.22
CA ASP A 5 -5.97 26.12 -10.47
C ASP A 5 -6.76 24.81 -10.66
N ALA A 6 -7.26 24.24 -9.57
CA ALA A 6 -7.90 22.92 -9.62
C ALA A 6 -9.30 22.95 -10.24
N ALA A 7 -9.98 24.09 -10.23
CA ALA A 7 -11.33 24.26 -10.76
C ALA A 7 -11.30 24.65 -12.25
N THR A 8 -10.42 25.58 -12.62
CA THR A 8 -10.36 26.12 -13.98
C THR A 8 -9.27 25.48 -14.85
N GLY A 9 -8.20 24.97 -14.23
CA GLY A 9 -7.01 24.48 -14.93
C GLY A 9 -6.03 25.59 -15.33
N ASP A 10 -6.28 26.84 -14.95
CA ASP A 10 -5.43 27.98 -15.31
C ASP A 10 -4.06 27.92 -14.65
N GLU A 11 -3.02 28.39 -15.33
CA GLU A 11 -1.68 28.44 -14.76
C GLU A 11 -1.59 29.50 -13.65
N VAL A 12 -1.33 29.06 -12.42
CA VAL A 12 -0.98 29.95 -11.30
C VAL A 12 0.50 30.31 -11.35
N TRP A 13 1.36 29.31 -11.60
CA TRP A 13 2.78 29.54 -11.88
C TRP A 13 3.41 28.35 -12.62
N ASN A 14 4.47 28.64 -13.37
CA ASN A 14 5.34 27.66 -14.01
C ASN A 14 6.82 27.97 -13.77
N LYS A 15 7.60 26.92 -13.54
CA LYS A 15 9.06 26.95 -13.39
C LYS A 15 9.71 25.81 -14.18
N ASP A 16 10.55 26.16 -15.15
CA ASP A 16 11.47 25.20 -15.78
C ASP A 16 12.67 24.96 -14.84
N LEU A 17 12.56 23.90 -14.02
CA LEU A 17 13.57 23.58 -13.01
C LEU A 17 14.92 23.19 -13.63
N LYS A 18 14.94 22.61 -14.83
CA LYS A 18 16.16 22.25 -15.53
C LYS A 18 16.94 23.52 -15.89
N LYS A 19 16.27 24.46 -16.54
CA LYS A 19 16.87 25.74 -16.97
C LYS A 19 17.26 26.60 -15.77
N LEU A 20 16.33 26.78 -14.82
CA LEU A 20 16.54 27.65 -13.64
C LEU A 20 17.68 27.16 -12.76
N TYR A 21 17.81 25.84 -12.57
CA TYR A 21 18.74 25.29 -11.60
C TYR A 21 19.91 24.50 -12.19
N ARG A 22 20.05 24.50 -13.53
CA ARG A 22 21.17 23.89 -14.27
C ARG A 22 21.44 22.44 -13.83
N VAL A 23 20.38 21.64 -13.75
CA VAL A 23 20.44 20.22 -13.35
C VAL A 23 20.48 19.32 -14.58
N SER A 24 21.22 18.21 -14.48
CA SER A 24 21.29 17.20 -15.53
C SER A 24 19.94 16.50 -15.70
N THR A 25 19.52 16.29 -16.95
CA THR A 25 18.34 15.49 -17.25
C THR A 25 18.68 14.01 -17.12
N PRO A 26 17.96 13.22 -16.30
CA PRO A 26 18.11 11.77 -16.27
C PRO A 26 17.76 11.15 -17.62
N THR A 27 18.28 9.94 -17.88
CA THR A 27 18.06 9.22 -19.14
C THR A 27 16.58 9.11 -19.55
N TRP A 28 15.69 8.91 -18.57
CA TRP A 28 14.24 8.77 -18.80
C TRP A 28 13.43 10.02 -18.42
N GLY A 29 14.10 11.18 -18.34
CA GLY A 29 13.48 12.43 -17.90
C GLY A 29 13.20 12.48 -16.40
N PHE A 30 12.52 13.56 -15.98
CA PHE A 30 12.06 13.69 -14.59
C PHE A 30 10.71 12.98 -14.43
N ALA A 31 10.69 11.86 -13.71
CA ALA A 31 9.51 10.99 -13.60
C ALA A 31 8.91 10.90 -12.19
N SER A 32 9.54 11.51 -11.18
CA SER A 32 9.04 11.50 -9.81
C SER A 32 7.75 12.31 -9.67
N SER A 33 6.83 11.84 -8.85
CA SER A 33 5.66 12.66 -8.47
C SER A 33 6.09 13.83 -7.57
N PRO A 34 5.45 15.01 -7.66
CA PRO A 34 5.63 16.07 -6.67
C PRO A 34 5.06 15.63 -5.31
N LEU A 35 5.80 15.89 -4.23
CA LEU A 35 5.32 15.73 -2.86
C LEU A 35 4.90 17.09 -2.30
N ILE A 36 3.64 17.23 -1.87
CA ILE A 36 3.19 18.38 -1.08
C ILE A 36 3.51 18.12 0.39
N HIS A 37 4.22 19.05 1.02
CA HIS A 37 4.56 18.97 2.45
C HIS A 37 4.58 20.38 3.07
N GLY A 38 3.59 20.67 3.91
CA GLY A 38 3.39 22.00 4.50
C GLY A 38 3.18 23.08 3.43
N ASP A 39 4.03 24.11 3.45
CA ASP A 39 4.07 25.21 2.48
C ASP A 39 4.90 24.90 1.22
N LYS A 40 5.42 23.67 1.09
CA LYS A 40 6.35 23.27 0.04
C LYS A 40 5.74 22.28 -0.95
N VAL A 41 6.23 22.36 -2.18
CA VAL A 41 6.19 21.26 -3.15
C VAL A 41 7.62 20.78 -3.38
N VAL A 42 7.86 19.50 -3.19
CA VAL A 42 9.18 18.86 -3.23
C VAL A 42 9.27 17.96 -4.46
N TYR A 43 10.35 18.11 -5.21
CA TYR A 43 10.64 17.35 -6.43
C TYR A 43 11.95 16.59 -6.30
N ASN A 44 12.01 15.37 -6.84
CA ASN A 44 13.26 14.66 -7.04
C ASN A 44 13.98 15.16 -8.29
N VAL A 45 14.49 16.38 -8.19
CA VAL A 45 15.24 17.08 -9.25
C VAL A 45 16.63 17.38 -8.70
N GLY A 46 17.67 16.95 -9.41
CA GLY A 46 19.01 16.84 -8.83
C GLY A 46 19.12 15.62 -7.90
N SER A 47 20.32 15.33 -7.39
CA SER A 47 20.55 14.07 -6.65
C SER A 47 19.92 14.04 -5.25
N ARG A 48 19.56 15.20 -4.68
CA ARG A 48 18.96 15.31 -3.33
C ARG A 48 17.75 16.24 -3.28
N GLY A 49 17.20 16.60 -4.44
CA GLY A 49 15.92 17.28 -4.56
C GLY A 49 15.94 18.81 -4.50
N ILE A 50 14.75 19.34 -4.77
CA ILE A 50 14.42 20.77 -4.73
C ILE A 50 13.06 20.92 -4.06
N ALA A 51 12.93 21.89 -3.16
CA ALA A 51 11.64 22.35 -2.67
C ALA A 51 11.36 23.78 -3.11
N LEU A 52 10.13 24.00 -3.55
CA LEU A 52 9.59 25.30 -3.91
C LEU A 52 8.44 25.65 -2.95
N ASN A 53 8.16 26.92 -2.76
CA ASN A 53 6.91 27.37 -2.16
C ASN A 53 5.74 26.92 -3.04
N LYS A 54 4.77 26.19 -2.48
CA LYS A 54 3.66 25.63 -3.26
C LYS A 54 2.73 26.69 -3.87
N LYS A 55 2.68 27.90 -3.29
CA LYS A 55 1.82 29.00 -3.76
C LYS A 55 2.49 29.86 -4.83
N THR A 56 3.80 30.06 -4.76
CA THR A 56 4.51 31.03 -5.61
C THR A 56 5.53 30.41 -6.57
N GLY A 57 5.88 29.13 -6.36
CA GLY A 57 6.96 28.46 -7.09
C GLY A 57 8.35 29.01 -6.77
N SER A 58 8.52 29.87 -5.75
CA SER A 58 9.82 30.41 -5.35
C SER A 58 10.68 29.34 -4.69
N LEU A 59 11.99 29.35 -4.92
CA LEU A 59 12.91 28.39 -4.30
C LEU A 59 12.86 28.49 -2.77
N LYS A 60 12.72 27.35 -2.08
CA LYS A 60 12.89 27.24 -0.63
C LYS A 60 14.26 26.65 -0.31
N TRP A 61 14.59 25.54 -0.96
CA TRP A 61 15.91 24.94 -0.89
C TRP A 61 16.17 24.05 -2.11
N LYS A 62 17.45 23.84 -2.40
CA LYS A 62 17.95 22.89 -3.42
C LYS A 62 19.22 22.27 -2.88
N THR A 63 19.37 20.96 -3.04
CA THR A 63 20.59 20.28 -2.61
C THR A 63 20.96 19.16 -3.59
N GLY A 64 22.26 19.03 -3.90
CA GLY A 64 22.77 18.02 -4.82
C GLY A 64 22.44 18.30 -6.30
N THR A 65 23.47 18.55 -7.10
CA THR A 65 23.32 18.84 -8.55
C THR A 65 23.54 17.61 -9.44
N GLY A 66 23.86 16.45 -8.85
CA GLY A 66 24.00 15.20 -9.59
C GLY A 66 22.68 14.73 -10.21
N THR A 67 22.72 13.63 -10.96
CA THR A 67 21.52 13.08 -11.58
C THR A 67 20.57 12.51 -10.53
N SER A 68 19.29 12.88 -10.62
CA SER A 68 18.23 12.32 -9.77
C SER A 68 17.98 10.85 -10.09
N GLY A 69 17.35 10.15 -9.16
CA GLY A 69 16.58 8.95 -9.45
C GLY A 69 15.23 9.32 -10.06
N TYR A 70 14.30 8.38 -10.00
CA TYR A 70 12.94 8.52 -10.55
C TYR A 70 11.85 8.37 -9.48
N ALA A 71 12.22 7.91 -8.28
CA ALA A 71 11.33 7.78 -7.14
C ALA A 71 10.81 9.13 -6.63
N THR A 72 9.58 9.12 -6.13
CA THR A 72 8.93 10.20 -5.38
C THR A 72 9.67 10.41 -4.04
N PRO A 73 9.84 11.67 -3.58
CA PRO A 73 10.30 11.94 -2.22
C PRO A 73 9.42 11.25 -1.17
N VAL A 74 10.02 10.53 -0.22
CA VAL A 74 9.26 9.84 0.84
C VAL A 74 9.47 10.55 2.19
N PRO A 75 8.42 11.17 2.77
CA PRO A 75 8.53 11.82 4.06
C PRO A 75 8.70 10.78 5.19
N TYR A 76 9.57 11.08 6.14
CA TYR A 76 9.78 10.24 7.33
C TYR A 76 10.29 11.08 8.51
N ASP A 77 10.14 10.55 9.72
CA ASP A 77 10.76 11.13 10.92
C ASP A 77 12.18 10.59 11.11
N HIS A 78 13.16 11.50 11.16
CA HIS A 78 14.54 11.20 11.47
C HIS A 78 14.84 11.55 12.94
N ARG A 79 14.30 10.76 13.87
CA ARG A 79 14.51 10.92 15.33
C ARG A 79 14.06 12.31 15.82
N GLY A 80 12.84 12.68 15.49
CA GLY A 80 12.24 13.99 15.81
C GLY A 80 12.57 15.10 14.81
N THR A 81 13.23 14.78 13.70
CA THR A 81 13.51 15.73 12.61
C THR A 81 12.75 15.32 11.36
N GLU A 82 11.85 16.17 10.88
CA GLU A 82 11.17 15.95 9.60
C GLU A 82 12.17 15.88 8.43
N ALA A 83 12.06 14.83 7.63
CA ALA A 83 12.99 14.53 6.57
C ALA A 83 12.33 13.88 5.35
N PHE A 84 13.05 13.87 4.24
CA PHE A 84 12.67 13.14 3.03
C PHE A 84 13.74 12.13 2.67
N ILE A 85 13.31 10.96 2.20
CA ILE A 85 14.17 10.00 1.52
C ILE A 85 14.15 10.33 0.04
N MET A 86 15.34 10.50 -0.54
CA MET A 86 15.55 10.86 -1.94
C MET A 86 16.47 9.84 -2.60
N PHE A 87 16.11 9.38 -3.80
CA PHE A 87 17.02 8.63 -4.65
C PHE A 87 17.73 9.55 -5.63
N GLY A 88 19.06 9.51 -5.66
CA GLY A 88 19.86 9.89 -6.82
C GLY A 88 20.09 8.70 -7.75
N SER A 89 20.85 8.89 -8.83
CA SER A 89 21.18 7.83 -9.80
C SER A 89 21.99 6.66 -9.20
N SER A 90 22.78 6.93 -8.15
CA SER A 90 23.73 5.97 -7.59
C SER A 90 23.72 5.87 -6.07
N SER A 91 22.77 6.54 -5.39
CA SER A 91 22.69 6.59 -3.93
C SER A 91 21.29 6.92 -3.44
N ALA A 92 20.98 6.50 -2.23
CA ALA A 92 19.85 6.99 -1.44
C ALA A 92 20.35 8.02 -0.42
N TYR A 93 19.51 9.01 -0.11
CA TYR A 93 19.81 10.08 0.82
C TYR A 93 18.63 10.32 1.76
N GLY A 94 18.94 10.71 3.00
CA GLY A 94 18.01 11.46 3.83
C GLY A 94 18.33 12.93 3.75
N VAL A 95 17.32 13.78 3.59
CA VAL A 95 17.47 15.23 3.61
C VAL A 95 16.50 15.86 4.61
N ASN A 96 16.96 16.87 5.33
CA ASN A 96 16.13 17.64 6.24
C ASN A 96 15.01 18.38 5.46
N ALA A 97 13.76 18.26 5.90
CA ALA A 97 12.61 18.77 5.15
C ALA A 97 12.57 20.30 5.08
N ALA A 98 13.09 20.98 6.11
CA ALA A 98 13.11 22.44 6.18
C ALA A 98 14.21 23.07 5.34
N THR A 99 15.40 22.45 5.31
CA THR A 99 16.64 23.07 4.78
C THR A 99 17.22 22.36 3.55
N GLY A 100 16.79 21.14 3.25
CA GLY A 100 17.40 20.28 2.22
C GLY A 100 18.75 19.67 2.60
N LYS A 101 19.30 20.03 3.77
CA LYS A 101 20.62 19.53 4.21
C LYS A 101 20.62 18.01 4.30
N GLN A 102 21.65 17.38 3.75
CA GLN A 102 21.83 15.92 3.83
C GLN A 102 21.99 15.49 5.30
N LEU A 103 21.21 14.49 5.70
CA LEU A 103 21.25 13.85 7.01
C LEU A 103 22.04 12.54 6.97
N TRP A 104 21.87 11.75 5.91
CA TRP A 104 22.61 10.51 5.67
C TRP A 104 22.70 10.21 4.19
N SER A 105 23.58 9.29 3.81
CA SER A 105 23.67 8.75 2.45
C SER A 105 24.01 7.26 2.48
N LYS A 106 23.61 6.55 1.41
CA LYS A 106 23.95 5.14 1.18
C LYS A 106 24.18 4.92 -0.30
N SER A 107 25.33 4.32 -0.65
CA SER A 107 25.61 3.89 -2.02
C SER A 107 24.56 2.87 -2.49
N PHE A 108 23.96 3.16 -3.64
CA PHE A 108 22.88 2.38 -4.23
C PHE A 108 22.98 2.44 -5.76
N LYS A 109 24.04 1.82 -6.30
CA LYS A 109 24.31 1.75 -7.74
C LYS A 109 23.46 0.65 -8.37
N THR A 110 22.80 0.98 -9.48
CA THR A 110 22.02 0.04 -10.31
C THR A 110 22.64 -0.04 -11.70
N SER A 111 22.37 -1.13 -12.43
CA SER A 111 23.00 -1.37 -13.74
C SER A 111 22.64 -0.30 -14.79
N ALA A 112 21.47 0.32 -14.67
CA ALA A 112 20.98 1.34 -15.59
C ALA A 112 20.69 2.69 -14.90
N SER A 113 21.19 2.92 -13.68
CA SER A 113 20.87 4.11 -12.87
C SER A 113 19.36 4.34 -12.66
N VAL A 114 18.56 3.26 -12.66
CA VAL A 114 17.11 3.31 -12.48
C VAL A 114 16.77 3.01 -11.01
N ASN A 115 16.65 4.07 -10.22
CA ASN A 115 16.13 4.04 -8.86
C ASN A 115 14.73 4.67 -8.87
N ALA A 116 13.73 3.87 -9.26
CA ALA A 116 12.37 4.34 -9.55
C ALA A 116 11.32 3.89 -8.54
N ALA A 117 11.58 2.82 -7.78
CA ALA A 117 10.72 2.42 -6.68
C ALA A 117 10.92 3.35 -5.48
N ASP A 118 9.81 3.91 -5.00
CA ASP A 118 9.80 4.71 -3.79
C ASP A 118 10.34 3.88 -2.61
N PRO A 119 11.20 4.46 -1.76
CA PRO A 119 11.57 3.85 -0.49
C PRO A 119 10.33 3.51 0.35
N VAL A 120 10.31 2.34 0.97
CA VAL A 120 9.18 1.90 1.79
C VAL A 120 9.56 1.98 3.27
N LEU A 121 8.69 2.58 4.08
CA LEU A 121 8.92 2.70 5.53
C LEU A 121 8.32 1.51 6.28
N TYR A 122 9.03 1.05 7.31
CA TYR A 122 8.55 0.00 8.21
C TYR A 122 9.17 0.15 9.60
N ASN A 123 8.38 0.48 10.63
CA ASN A 123 8.81 0.57 12.03
C ASN A 123 10.14 1.34 12.22
N GLY A 124 10.19 2.57 11.70
CA GLY A 124 11.37 3.45 11.75
C GLY A 124 12.55 3.04 10.86
N LYS A 125 12.37 2.02 10.01
CA LYS A 125 13.36 1.50 9.07
C LYS A 125 12.94 1.80 7.64
N ILE A 126 13.90 1.69 6.73
CA ILE A 126 13.74 2.05 5.32
C ILE A 126 14.07 0.83 4.47
N PHE A 127 13.13 0.41 3.63
CA PHE A 127 13.34 -0.64 2.64
C PHE A 127 13.66 0.00 1.28
N LEU A 128 14.78 -0.41 0.71
CA LEU A 128 15.30 0.05 -0.58
C LEU A 128 15.41 -1.13 -1.53
N THR A 129 15.03 -0.93 -2.79
CA THR A 129 15.12 -1.96 -3.84
C THR A 129 15.19 -1.31 -5.22
N SER A 130 15.66 -2.06 -6.21
CA SER A 130 15.56 -1.72 -7.64
C SER A 130 15.59 -3.01 -8.46
N ASN A 131 15.24 -2.96 -9.75
CA ASN A 131 15.23 -4.12 -10.66
C ASN A 131 16.58 -4.88 -10.74
N SER A 132 17.67 -4.22 -10.37
CA SER A 132 19.04 -4.74 -10.39
C SER A 132 19.69 -4.74 -9.00
N ARG A 133 18.91 -4.53 -7.94
CA ARG A 133 19.36 -4.49 -6.54
C ARG A 133 18.40 -5.21 -5.63
N ASP A 134 18.94 -6.18 -4.90
CA ASP A 134 18.22 -6.89 -3.85
C ASP A 134 17.51 -5.93 -2.90
N GLY A 135 16.33 -6.33 -2.44
CA GLY A 135 15.62 -5.62 -1.40
C GLY A 135 16.44 -5.61 -0.11
N GLU A 136 16.63 -4.44 0.48
CA GLU A 136 17.42 -4.25 1.69
C GLU A 136 16.63 -3.39 2.68
N LEU A 137 16.36 -3.93 3.87
CA LEU A 137 15.84 -3.14 4.98
C LEU A 137 17.03 -2.57 5.75
N ILE A 138 17.11 -1.24 5.81
CA ILE A 138 18.14 -0.52 6.54
C ILE A 138 17.56 0.18 7.77
N GLU A 139 18.40 0.27 8.78
CA GLU A 139 18.17 1.04 10.00
C GLU A 139 19.17 2.19 10.04
N LEU A 140 18.72 3.35 10.50
CA LEU A 140 19.55 4.55 10.61
C LEU A 140 20.19 4.63 12.00
N ASN A 141 21.50 4.89 12.04
CA ASN A 141 22.18 5.30 13.24
C ASN A 141 22.87 6.65 13.06
N GLY A 142 22.13 7.72 13.38
CA GLY A 142 22.53 9.09 13.06
C GLY A 142 22.68 9.25 11.55
N THR A 143 23.89 9.57 11.11
CA THR A 143 24.24 9.73 9.69
C THR A 143 24.57 8.40 8.99
N SER A 144 24.74 7.31 9.74
CA SER A 144 25.13 5.99 9.22
C SER A 144 23.93 5.09 8.95
N THR A 145 24.12 4.10 8.06
CA THR A 145 23.08 3.11 7.73
C THR A 145 23.58 1.70 8.06
N ARG A 146 22.69 0.86 8.61
CA ARG A 146 22.97 -0.55 8.91
C ARG A 146 21.95 -1.45 8.20
N SER A 147 22.43 -2.44 7.46
CA SER A 147 21.56 -3.49 6.90
C SER A 147 21.01 -4.35 8.02
N LYS A 148 19.68 -4.53 8.07
CA LYS A 148 19.02 -5.50 8.96
C LYS A 148 18.87 -6.84 8.28
N TRP A 149 18.43 -6.83 7.02
CA TRP A 149 18.40 -8.00 6.17
C TRP A 149 18.41 -7.60 4.69
N LYS A 150 18.76 -8.56 3.85
CA LYS A 150 18.68 -8.46 2.38
C LYS A 150 17.89 -9.62 1.82
N ASN A 151 17.18 -9.38 0.72
CA ASN A 151 16.37 -10.36 0.04
C ASN A 151 16.55 -10.24 -1.49
N ARG A 152 17.19 -11.26 -2.07
CA ARG A 152 17.44 -11.35 -3.52
C ARG A 152 16.20 -11.66 -4.37
N ASN A 153 15.12 -12.08 -3.73
CA ASN A 153 13.85 -12.41 -4.38
C ASN A 153 12.96 -11.18 -4.58
N MET A 154 13.35 -9.99 -4.09
CA MET A 154 12.55 -8.77 -4.26
C MET A 154 13.37 -7.66 -4.92
N ARG A 155 13.28 -7.56 -6.24
CA ARG A 155 13.97 -6.56 -7.07
C ARG A 155 12.96 -5.76 -7.89
N ILE A 156 12.40 -4.71 -7.29
CA ILE A 156 11.26 -3.97 -7.84
C ILE A 156 11.72 -2.99 -8.90
N HIS A 157 11.04 -2.94 -10.05
CA HIS A 157 11.38 -1.96 -11.08
C HIS A 157 10.81 -0.57 -10.82
N PHE A 158 9.49 -0.44 -10.64
CA PHE A 158 8.77 0.84 -10.62
C PHE A 158 7.88 1.03 -9.39
N ASN A 159 6.72 0.39 -9.30
CA ASN A 159 5.80 0.59 -8.17
C ASN A 159 6.36 -0.08 -6.90
N ALA A 160 6.46 0.68 -5.81
CA ALA A 160 7.16 0.30 -4.58
C ALA A 160 6.56 -0.88 -3.79
N GLY A 161 5.40 -1.41 -4.19
CA GLY A 161 4.65 -2.39 -3.40
C GLY A 161 3.94 -1.74 -2.19
N VAL A 162 3.38 -2.58 -1.32
CA VAL A 162 2.60 -2.14 -0.15
C VAL A 162 3.00 -2.91 1.10
N VAL A 163 3.00 -2.24 2.26
CA VAL A 163 3.18 -2.88 3.58
C VAL A 163 1.82 -2.93 4.28
N ILE A 164 1.43 -4.10 4.76
CA ILE A 164 0.22 -4.31 5.56
C ILE A 164 0.63 -5.13 6.78
N GLY A 165 0.51 -4.54 7.97
CA GLY A 165 1.07 -5.10 9.20
C GLY A 165 2.59 -5.30 9.07
N ASP A 166 3.05 -6.53 9.28
CA ASP A 166 4.46 -6.90 9.20
C ASP A 166 4.88 -7.46 7.83
N TYR A 167 4.03 -7.34 6.82
CA TYR A 167 4.23 -8.01 5.53
C TYR A 167 4.24 -7.01 4.38
N PHE A 168 5.19 -7.23 3.48
CA PHE A 168 5.38 -6.44 2.28
C PHE A 168 5.00 -7.25 1.05
N TYR A 169 4.15 -6.65 0.20
CA TYR A 169 3.67 -7.25 -1.04
C TYR A 169 4.21 -6.46 -2.23
N GLY A 170 5.00 -7.11 -3.07
CA GLY A 170 5.73 -6.46 -4.16
C GLY A 170 5.77 -7.30 -5.43
N ALA A 171 5.91 -6.61 -6.57
CA ALA A 171 6.16 -7.23 -7.87
C ALA A 171 7.68 -7.33 -8.12
N ASP A 172 8.18 -8.55 -8.25
CA ASP A 172 9.60 -8.80 -8.43
C ASP A 172 9.99 -8.83 -9.92
N GLY A 173 11.13 -8.23 -10.21
CA GLY A 173 11.76 -8.25 -11.51
C GLY A 173 11.50 -7.01 -12.36
N ARG A 174 12.22 -6.96 -13.48
CA ARG A 174 12.16 -5.88 -14.45
C ARG A 174 10.82 -5.89 -15.18
N ILE A 175 10.16 -4.75 -15.33
CA ILE A 175 8.78 -4.64 -15.83
C ILE A 175 8.48 -5.42 -17.12
N GLU A 176 9.45 -5.56 -18.03
CA GLU A 176 9.31 -6.22 -19.34
C GLU A 176 9.32 -7.75 -19.23
N ARG A 177 9.87 -8.33 -18.15
CA ARG A 177 10.04 -9.78 -17.96
C ARG A 177 9.50 -10.32 -16.64
N GLY A 178 9.40 -9.47 -15.62
CA GLY A 178 8.86 -9.79 -14.30
C GLY A 178 7.49 -10.41 -14.41
N ASN A 179 7.28 -11.49 -13.66
CA ASN A 179 6.07 -12.30 -13.69
C ASN A 179 5.71 -12.86 -12.31
N THR A 180 6.28 -12.30 -11.25
CA THR A 180 6.16 -12.76 -9.88
C THR A 180 5.66 -11.65 -8.97
N VAL A 181 4.72 -12.00 -8.09
CA VAL A 181 4.33 -11.22 -6.91
C VAL A 181 4.74 -12.01 -5.68
N ARG A 182 5.22 -11.33 -4.63
CA ARG A 182 5.70 -12.01 -3.42
C ARG A 182 5.23 -11.29 -2.17
N CYS A 183 5.13 -12.05 -1.09
CA CYS A 183 5.01 -11.56 0.28
C CYS A 183 6.35 -11.75 1.00
N ILE A 184 6.88 -10.67 1.57
CA ILE A 184 8.09 -10.65 2.38
C ILE A 184 7.71 -10.28 3.81
N ASN A 185 8.19 -11.05 4.77
CA ASN A 185 8.11 -10.69 6.18
C ASN A 185 9.12 -9.59 6.50
N MET A 186 8.64 -8.42 6.88
CA MET A 186 9.48 -7.24 7.07
C MET A 186 10.34 -7.32 8.34
N LYS A 187 9.97 -8.16 9.31
CA LYS A 187 10.79 -8.41 10.51
C LYS A 187 12.04 -9.23 10.16
N THR A 188 11.89 -10.26 9.34
CA THR A 188 12.93 -11.28 9.11
C THR A 188 13.60 -11.19 7.75
N GLY A 189 12.97 -10.54 6.77
CA GLY A 189 13.37 -10.55 5.36
C GLY A 189 13.02 -11.83 4.62
N LYS A 190 12.34 -12.80 5.26
CA LYS A 190 11.95 -14.07 4.64
C LYS A 190 10.87 -13.86 3.58
N THR A 191 10.98 -14.59 2.49
CA THR A 191 9.88 -14.69 1.50
C THR A 191 8.87 -15.70 2.02
N GLU A 192 7.67 -15.26 2.37
CA GLU A 192 6.62 -16.16 2.89
C GLU A 192 5.94 -16.93 1.75
N TRP A 193 5.66 -16.26 0.65
CA TRP A 193 5.19 -16.92 -0.56
C TRP A 193 5.62 -16.19 -1.83
N THR A 194 5.58 -16.93 -2.94
CA THR A 194 5.83 -16.42 -4.30
C THR A 194 4.71 -16.89 -5.21
N LYS A 195 4.07 -15.96 -5.92
CA LYS A 195 3.10 -16.25 -6.97
C LYS A 195 3.68 -15.88 -8.33
N SER A 196 3.96 -16.90 -9.13
CA SER A 196 4.35 -16.75 -10.55
C SER A 196 3.12 -16.62 -11.47
N GLY A 197 3.35 -16.13 -12.68
CA GLY A 197 2.34 -15.98 -13.73
C GLY A 197 1.53 -14.68 -13.65
N ILE A 198 1.98 -13.71 -12.84
CA ILE A 198 1.36 -12.39 -12.74
C ILE A 198 2.40 -11.36 -13.19
N PRO A 199 2.33 -10.85 -14.44
CA PRO A 199 3.20 -9.77 -14.91
C PRO A 199 2.74 -8.43 -14.33
N CYS A 200 2.79 -8.33 -13.00
CA CYS A 200 2.31 -7.20 -12.21
C CYS A 200 3.17 -5.96 -12.49
N ALA A 201 2.52 -4.86 -12.81
CA ALA A 201 3.16 -3.57 -12.99
C ALA A 201 3.04 -2.69 -11.76
N SER A 202 1.91 -2.77 -11.07
CA SER A 202 1.60 -1.93 -9.93
C SER A 202 0.65 -2.63 -8.95
N ILE A 203 0.83 -2.32 -7.68
CA ILE A 203 0.09 -2.87 -6.55
C ILE A 203 -0.46 -1.70 -5.74
N THR A 204 -1.72 -1.80 -5.34
CA THR A 204 -2.31 -1.01 -4.25
C THR A 204 -3.06 -1.97 -3.33
N ALA A 205 -3.54 -1.48 -2.20
CA ALA A 205 -4.31 -2.29 -1.27
C ALA A 205 -5.41 -1.48 -0.58
N ALA A 206 -6.50 -2.16 -0.25
CA ALA A 206 -7.60 -1.65 0.55
C ALA A 206 -8.37 -2.82 1.15
N ASP A 207 -8.91 -2.66 2.36
CA ASP A 207 -9.83 -3.64 2.96
C ASP A 207 -9.31 -5.09 2.96
N GLY A 208 -8.05 -5.25 3.41
CA GLY A 208 -7.38 -6.56 3.47
C GLY A 208 -7.16 -7.22 2.10
N LYS A 209 -7.25 -6.47 1.00
CA LYS A 209 -7.10 -6.98 -0.38
C LYS A 209 -5.99 -6.26 -1.11
N LEU A 210 -5.22 -7.03 -1.86
CA LEU A 210 -4.29 -6.54 -2.88
C LEU A 210 -5.04 -6.32 -4.18
N ILE A 211 -4.79 -5.19 -4.82
CA ILE A 211 -5.33 -4.83 -6.13
C ILE A 211 -4.13 -4.64 -7.07
N LEU A 212 -3.99 -5.56 -8.01
CA LEU A 212 -2.80 -5.70 -8.86
C LEU A 212 -3.19 -5.38 -10.30
N LEU A 213 -2.50 -4.44 -10.93
CA LEU A 213 -2.63 -4.20 -12.37
C LEU A 213 -1.43 -4.81 -13.08
N SER A 214 -1.69 -5.71 -14.02
CA SER A 214 -0.66 -6.26 -14.88
C SER A 214 -0.23 -5.26 -15.95
N ARG A 215 1.01 -5.41 -16.44
CA ARG A 215 1.56 -4.56 -17.51
C ARG A 215 0.75 -4.60 -18.82
N THR A 216 -0.09 -5.62 -18.98
CA THR A 216 -0.95 -5.81 -20.14
C THR A 216 -2.42 -5.45 -19.87
N GLY A 217 -2.78 -4.99 -18.65
CA GLY A 217 -4.13 -4.51 -18.35
C GLY A 217 -5.11 -5.54 -17.78
N TYR A 218 -4.59 -6.65 -17.22
CA TYR A 218 -5.40 -7.51 -16.34
C TYR A 218 -5.39 -6.93 -14.93
N LEU A 219 -6.57 -6.76 -14.34
CA LEU A 219 -6.76 -6.42 -12.94
C LEU A 219 -6.99 -7.70 -12.14
N TYR A 220 -6.24 -7.87 -11.06
CA TYR A 220 -6.40 -8.96 -10.11
C TYR A 220 -6.77 -8.37 -8.76
N VAL A 221 -7.67 -9.06 -8.06
CA VAL A 221 -7.94 -8.82 -6.64
C VAL A 221 -7.56 -10.10 -5.91
N ALA A 222 -6.81 -9.95 -4.82
CA ALA A 222 -6.35 -11.06 -4.00
C ALA A 222 -6.41 -10.70 -2.52
N GLU A 223 -6.48 -11.68 -1.64
CA GLU A 223 -6.32 -11.44 -0.20
C GLU A 223 -4.91 -10.92 0.10
N ALA A 224 -4.82 -9.94 1.00
CA ALA A 224 -3.56 -9.50 1.59
C ALA A 224 -3.17 -10.43 2.74
N SER A 225 -2.94 -11.71 2.43
CA SER A 225 -2.59 -12.74 3.40
C SER A 225 -1.11 -13.07 3.36
N PRO A 226 -0.43 -13.22 4.52
CA PRO A 226 0.95 -13.68 4.56
C PRO A 226 1.09 -15.20 4.40
N SER A 227 0.02 -15.98 4.56
CA SER A 227 0.11 -17.44 4.50
C SER A 227 0.21 -17.97 3.07
N ARG A 228 -0.55 -17.38 2.14
CA ARG A 228 -0.54 -17.73 0.72
C ARG A 228 -1.16 -16.62 -0.12
N PHE A 229 -0.94 -16.70 -1.44
CA PHE A 229 -1.66 -15.89 -2.41
C PHE A 229 -3.03 -16.52 -2.73
N THR A 230 -4.12 -15.88 -2.31
CA THR A 230 -5.50 -16.26 -2.67
C THR A 230 -6.08 -15.26 -3.66
N GLN A 231 -6.29 -15.66 -4.92
CA GLN A 231 -6.93 -14.79 -5.91
C GLN A 231 -8.45 -14.80 -5.70
N LEU A 232 -9.04 -13.61 -5.56
CA LEU A 232 -10.48 -13.41 -5.43
C LEU A 232 -11.14 -13.10 -6.78
N ALA A 233 -10.47 -12.30 -7.61
CA ALA A 233 -10.97 -11.93 -8.93
C ALA A 233 -9.83 -11.69 -9.92
N LYS A 234 -10.13 -11.87 -11.21
CA LYS A 234 -9.26 -11.51 -12.34
C LYS A 234 -10.12 -11.08 -13.51
N SER A 235 -9.85 -9.92 -14.09
CA SER A 235 -10.52 -9.46 -15.30
C SER A 235 -9.58 -8.70 -16.22
N LYS A 236 -9.82 -8.78 -17.53
CA LYS A 236 -9.14 -7.96 -18.54
C LYS A 236 -9.86 -6.63 -18.62
N VAL A 237 -9.28 -5.59 -18.03
CA VAL A 237 -9.93 -4.27 -17.94
C VAL A 237 -9.31 -3.27 -18.90
N LEU A 238 -8.05 -3.43 -19.30
CA LEU A 238 -7.34 -2.52 -20.20
C LEU A 238 -6.57 -3.27 -21.30
N SER A 239 -6.25 -2.53 -22.36
CA SER A 239 -5.32 -2.94 -23.42
C SER A 239 -4.10 -2.01 -23.47
N GLY A 240 -3.03 -2.47 -24.11
CA GLY A 240 -1.76 -1.73 -24.20
C GLY A 240 -0.97 -1.74 -22.89
N THR A 241 0.00 -0.81 -22.79
CA THR A 241 0.93 -0.71 -21.67
C THR A 241 0.24 -0.11 -20.44
N CYS A 242 0.22 -0.86 -19.34
CA CYS A 242 -0.45 -0.47 -18.10
C CYS A 242 0.54 -0.46 -16.94
N TRP A 243 1.18 0.68 -16.67
CA TRP A 243 2.16 0.82 -15.58
C TRP A 243 1.69 1.71 -14.43
N THR A 244 0.48 2.27 -14.51
CA THR A 244 -0.06 3.14 -13.48
C THR A 244 -0.66 2.32 -12.33
N PRO A 245 -0.55 2.77 -11.07
CA PRO A 245 -1.23 2.12 -9.96
C PRO A 245 -2.76 2.29 -10.09
N PRO A 246 -3.57 1.26 -9.80
CA PRO A 246 -5.00 1.43 -9.59
C PRO A 246 -5.26 2.43 -8.46
N VAL A 247 -6.26 3.28 -8.63
CA VAL A 247 -6.64 4.28 -7.63
C VAL A 247 -8.05 4.00 -7.16
N LEU A 248 -8.26 3.95 -5.84
CA LEU A 248 -9.60 3.92 -5.27
C LEU A 248 -10.07 5.34 -4.99
N ALA A 249 -11.21 5.70 -5.54
CA ALA A 249 -11.87 6.97 -5.28
C ALA A 249 -13.37 6.81 -5.50
N ASN A 250 -14.20 7.54 -4.75
CA ASN A 250 -15.64 7.59 -4.98
C ASN A 250 -16.29 6.20 -5.16
N ARG A 251 -15.94 5.24 -4.29
CA ARG A 251 -16.43 3.84 -4.32
C ARG A 251 -16.14 3.11 -5.63
N SER A 252 -15.06 3.46 -6.32
CA SER A 252 -14.68 2.87 -7.60
C SER A 252 -13.18 2.69 -7.70
N VAL A 253 -12.77 1.73 -8.54
CA VAL A 253 -11.37 1.53 -8.94
C VAL A 253 -11.15 2.20 -10.29
N TYR A 254 -10.20 3.12 -10.35
CA TYR A 254 -9.77 3.77 -11.56
C TYR A 254 -8.47 3.15 -12.05
N VAL A 255 -8.42 2.82 -13.35
CA VAL A 255 -7.25 2.22 -14.00
C VAL A 255 -6.96 2.93 -15.31
N ARG A 256 -5.67 3.15 -15.62
CA ARG A 256 -5.25 3.86 -16.84
C ARG A 256 -4.11 3.17 -17.58
N ASN A 257 -4.14 3.23 -18.91
CA ASN A 257 -3.01 2.80 -19.76
C ASN A 257 -2.15 4.00 -20.21
N SER A 258 -1.03 3.71 -20.88
CA SER A 258 -0.09 4.72 -21.38
C SER A 258 -0.66 5.61 -22.50
N ARG A 259 -1.72 5.16 -23.19
CA ARG A 259 -2.41 5.95 -24.22
C ARG A 259 -3.37 6.98 -23.64
N GLY A 260 -3.61 6.94 -22.33
CA GLY A 260 -4.55 7.84 -21.65
C GLY A 260 -5.97 7.31 -21.54
N THR A 261 -6.25 6.07 -21.97
CA THR A 261 -7.55 5.43 -21.69
C THR A 261 -7.69 5.23 -20.19
N LEU A 262 -8.73 5.82 -19.60
CA LEU A 262 -9.10 5.70 -18.19
C LEU A 262 -10.43 4.96 -18.08
N TYR A 263 -10.48 3.92 -17.26
CA TYR A 263 -11.73 3.27 -16.89
C TYR A 263 -12.02 3.44 -15.41
N LYS A 264 -13.30 3.64 -15.11
CA LYS A 264 -13.89 3.59 -13.77
C LYS A 264 -14.61 2.25 -13.64
N LEU A 265 -14.18 1.43 -12.70
CA LEU A 265 -14.79 0.15 -12.38
C LEU A 265 -15.56 0.33 -11.07
N GLN A 266 -16.88 0.15 -11.12
CA GLN A 266 -17.68 0.14 -9.90
C GLN A 266 -17.28 -1.06 -9.05
N MET A 267 -17.03 -0.82 -7.77
CA MET A 267 -16.90 -1.90 -6.80
C MET A 267 -18.32 -2.38 -6.48
N SER A 268 -18.53 -3.68 -6.41
CA SER A 268 -19.81 -4.23 -5.97
C SER A 268 -20.18 -3.63 -4.62
N GLU A 269 -21.45 -3.30 -4.42
CA GLU A 269 -21.91 -2.98 -3.08
C GLU A 269 -21.65 -4.20 -2.19
N MET A 270 -21.17 -3.95 -0.98
CA MET A 270 -21.07 -5.00 0.02
C MET A 270 -22.51 -5.39 0.36
N VAL A 271 -23.02 -6.42 -0.31
CA VAL A 271 -24.27 -7.07 0.08
C VAL A 271 -23.92 -7.91 1.30
N VAL A 272 -23.99 -7.29 2.47
CA VAL A 272 -24.16 -8.06 3.70
C VAL A 272 -25.58 -8.59 3.61
N GLU A 273 -25.77 -9.82 3.15
CA GLU A 273 -26.99 -10.54 3.48
C GLU A 273 -26.83 -10.93 4.96
N PRO A 274 -27.47 -10.24 5.92
CA PRO A 274 -27.49 -10.74 7.28
C PRO A 274 -28.06 -12.15 7.21
N GLN A 275 -27.30 -13.15 7.68
CA GLN A 275 -27.88 -14.48 7.88
C GLN A 275 -29.02 -14.28 8.89
N PRO A 276 -30.28 -14.60 8.53
CA PRO A 276 -31.40 -14.28 9.40
C PRO A 276 -31.29 -15.13 10.66
N LEU A 277 -30.79 -14.52 11.74
CA LEU A 277 -30.93 -15.04 13.09
C LEU A 277 -32.40 -14.88 13.48
N ALA A 278 -33.13 -15.99 13.54
CA ALA A 278 -34.47 -16.00 14.08
C ALA A 278 -34.41 -16.28 15.58
N VAL A 279 -35.17 -15.51 16.36
CA VAL A 279 -35.26 -15.66 17.82
C VAL A 279 -36.72 -15.88 18.18
N HIS A 280 -37.00 -17.00 18.84
CA HIS A 280 -38.34 -17.36 19.32
C HIS A 280 -38.32 -17.61 20.82
N ILE A 281 -39.41 -17.23 21.50
CA ILE A 281 -39.63 -17.59 22.90
C ILE A 281 -40.51 -18.83 22.94
N THR A 282 -39.99 -19.93 23.47
CA THR A 282 -40.71 -21.20 23.62
C THR A 282 -40.78 -21.56 25.10
N GLY A 283 -41.88 -21.20 25.76
CA GLY A 283 -42.01 -21.31 27.21
C GLY A 283 -41.01 -20.41 27.93
N SER A 284 -40.11 -20.99 28.73
CA SER A 284 -39.04 -20.27 29.46
C SER A 284 -37.68 -20.28 28.74
N ARG A 285 -37.65 -20.61 27.44
CA ARG A 285 -36.42 -20.70 26.64
C ARG A 285 -36.43 -19.70 25.49
N LEU A 286 -35.25 -19.18 25.19
CA LEU A 286 -34.96 -18.54 23.91
C LEU A 286 -34.42 -19.58 22.95
N GLU A 287 -35.04 -19.67 21.78
CA GLU A 287 -34.58 -20.47 20.66
C GLU A 287 -33.95 -19.54 19.62
N PHE A 288 -32.69 -19.77 19.31
CA PHE A 288 -31.94 -19.08 18.26
C PHE A 288 -31.78 -20.05 17.09
N SER A 289 -32.10 -19.61 15.87
CA SER A 289 -31.84 -20.42 14.69
C SER A 289 -31.25 -19.60 13.54
N TRP A 290 -30.38 -20.21 12.75
CA TRP A 290 -29.74 -19.62 11.56
C TRP A 290 -29.57 -20.68 10.46
N PRO A 291 -29.37 -20.29 9.19
CA PRO A 291 -29.16 -21.25 8.10
C PRO A 291 -28.00 -22.21 8.39
N ALA A 292 -28.13 -23.48 8.02
CA ALA A 292 -27.12 -24.52 8.24
C ALA A 292 -25.88 -24.39 7.34
N LYS A 293 -25.66 -23.21 6.75
CA LYS A 293 -24.55 -22.89 5.86
C LYS A 293 -23.63 -21.90 6.56
N GLY A 294 -22.46 -22.38 6.97
CA GLY A 294 -21.45 -21.61 7.70
C GLY A 294 -21.32 -22.09 9.14
N ASP A 295 -20.10 -22.00 9.65
CA ASP A 295 -19.75 -22.41 11.01
C ASP A 295 -19.85 -21.18 11.92
N PHE A 296 -20.95 -21.10 12.67
CA PHE A 296 -21.22 -20.00 13.59
C PHE A 296 -21.41 -20.51 15.02
N ILE A 297 -20.87 -19.76 15.97
CA ILE A 297 -20.99 -20.01 17.41
C ILE A 297 -21.90 -18.95 18.01
N LEU A 298 -22.87 -19.37 18.82
CA LEU A 298 -23.72 -18.46 19.58
C LEU A 298 -23.02 -18.07 20.88
N GLU A 299 -22.84 -16.78 21.10
CA GLU A 299 -22.24 -16.23 22.32
C GLU A 299 -23.22 -15.30 23.04
N SER A 300 -23.01 -15.11 24.34
CA SER A 300 -23.71 -14.09 25.12
C SER A 300 -22.76 -13.27 25.96
N THR A 301 -23.24 -12.10 26.36
CA THR A 301 -22.58 -11.23 27.32
C THR A 301 -23.59 -10.52 28.23
N TYR A 302 -23.08 -9.99 29.32
CA TYR A 302 -23.83 -9.23 30.33
C TYR A 302 -23.89 -7.72 30.00
N ALA A 303 -23.03 -7.21 29.11
CA ALA A 303 -22.97 -5.79 28.75
C ALA A 303 -22.48 -5.55 27.31
N LEU A 304 -22.92 -4.46 26.67
CA LEU A 304 -22.42 -4.03 25.35
C LEU A 304 -21.25 -3.05 25.47
N GLY A 305 -20.24 -3.21 24.61
CA GLY A 305 -19.08 -2.29 24.53
C GLY A 305 -17.83 -2.97 23.98
N GLN A 306 -16.77 -2.19 23.71
CA GLN A 306 -15.48 -2.72 23.20
C GLN A 306 -14.78 -3.68 24.18
N ALA A 307 -15.11 -3.61 25.48
CA ALA A 307 -14.57 -4.47 26.52
C ALA A 307 -15.53 -5.60 26.94
N ALA A 308 -16.60 -5.86 26.16
CA ALA A 308 -17.56 -6.91 26.47
C ALA A 308 -16.88 -8.29 26.37
N ASP A 309 -16.99 -9.07 27.44
CA ASP A 309 -16.53 -10.46 27.48
C ASP A 309 -17.64 -11.37 26.97
N TRP A 310 -17.36 -12.11 25.90
CA TRP A 310 -18.33 -12.96 25.21
C TRP A 310 -18.02 -14.43 25.51
N GLY A 311 -19.01 -15.14 26.04
CA GLY A 311 -18.92 -16.57 26.30
C GLY A 311 -19.87 -17.35 25.40
N GLU A 312 -19.41 -18.48 24.87
CA GLU A 312 -20.23 -19.43 24.13
C GLU A 312 -21.42 -19.92 24.96
N VAL A 313 -22.59 -20.03 24.32
CA VAL A 313 -23.84 -20.38 24.98
C VAL A 313 -24.48 -21.59 24.35
N GLY A 314 -24.73 -22.59 25.20
CA GLY A 314 -25.43 -23.81 24.80
C GLY A 314 -24.51 -24.75 24.04
N SER A 315 -23.88 -25.68 24.75
CA SER A 315 -23.23 -26.82 24.11
C SER A 315 -24.30 -27.67 23.39
N GLY A 316 -24.22 -27.77 22.06
CA GLY A 316 -25.07 -28.67 21.28
C GLY A 316 -25.97 -27.96 20.26
N THR A 317 -25.37 -27.29 19.28
CA THR A 317 -26.08 -26.88 18.05
C THR A 317 -26.72 -28.10 17.40
N ALA A 318 -28.06 -28.14 17.36
CA ALA A 318 -28.79 -29.17 16.64
C ALA A 318 -29.05 -28.70 15.21
N LYS A 319 -29.06 -29.62 14.24
CA LYS A 319 -29.51 -29.33 12.88
C LYS A 319 -30.97 -29.75 12.75
N GLU A 320 -31.86 -28.80 12.51
CA GLU A 320 -33.29 -29.01 12.31
C GLU A 320 -33.66 -28.49 10.91
N GLY A 321 -33.86 -29.41 9.97
CA GLY A 321 -34.08 -29.06 8.57
C GLY A 321 -32.86 -28.37 7.93
N ASP A 322 -33.08 -27.18 7.37
CA ASP A 322 -32.06 -26.33 6.76
C ASP A 322 -31.44 -25.33 7.74
N ARG A 323 -31.70 -25.46 9.05
CA ARG A 323 -31.22 -24.54 10.08
C ARG A 323 -30.42 -25.22 11.19
N HIS A 324 -29.48 -24.49 11.74
CA HIS A 324 -28.90 -24.75 13.05
C HIS A 324 -29.78 -24.10 14.12
N VAL A 325 -29.98 -24.80 15.23
CA VAL A 325 -30.84 -24.37 16.33
C VAL A 325 -30.12 -24.55 17.67
N VAL A 326 -30.14 -23.50 18.50
CA VAL A 326 -29.65 -23.51 19.87
C VAL A 326 -30.75 -22.99 20.79
N ARG A 327 -31.02 -23.72 21.88
CA ARG A 327 -32.05 -23.37 22.87
C ARG A 327 -31.39 -23.06 24.20
N VAL A 328 -31.56 -21.83 24.65
CA VAL A 328 -30.95 -21.31 25.89
C VAL A 328 -32.05 -21.01 26.91
N ARG A 329 -31.79 -21.30 28.19
CA ARG A 329 -32.54 -20.70 29.30
C ARG A 329 -31.75 -19.49 29.79
N PRO A 330 -32.17 -18.25 29.49
CA PRO A 330 -31.42 -17.08 29.92
C PRO A 330 -31.38 -17.02 31.44
N SER A 331 -30.22 -16.77 32.03
CA SER A 331 -30.16 -16.31 33.41
C SER A 331 -30.60 -14.85 33.48
N ALA A 332 -31.03 -14.37 34.65
CA ALA A 332 -31.46 -12.97 34.84
C ALA A 332 -30.39 -11.92 34.47
N ALA A 333 -29.13 -12.34 34.31
CA ALA A 333 -28.02 -11.48 33.97
C ALA A 333 -27.72 -11.45 32.45
N GLN A 334 -28.00 -12.50 31.67
CA GLN A 334 -27.69 -12.52 30.23
C GLN A 334 -28.64 -11.62 29.45
N GLN A 335 -28.12 -10.54 28.86
CA GLN A 335 -28.92 -9.54 28.16
C GLN A 335 -28.67 -9.46 26.66
N PHE A 336 -27.51 -9.93 26.18
CA PHE A 336 -27.10 -9.78 24.79
C PHE A 336 -26.58 -11.10 24.21
N PHE A 337 -26.91 -11.35 22.95
CA PHE A 337 -26.53 -12.56 22.21
C PHE A 337 -25.99 -12.18 20.82
N ARG A 338 -25.01 -12.92 20.30
CA ARG A 338 -24.50 -12.74 18.92
C ARG A 338 -24.14 -14.08 18.29
N LEU A 339 -24.16 -14.12 16.96
CA LEU A 339 -23.49 -15.17 16.17
C LEU A 339 -22.11 -14.67 15.74
N HIS A 340 -21.09 -15.47 16.02
CA HIS A 340 -19.71 -15.27 15.57
C HIS A 340 -19.35 -16.35 14.54
N SER A 341 -18.84 -15.97 13.37
CA SER A 341 -18.24 -16.93 12.43
C SER A 341 -16.81 -17.22 12.85
N GLU A 342 -16.37 -18.48 12.84
CA GLU A 342 -14.93 -18.78 12.91
C GLU A 342 -14.12 -18.11 11.79
#